data_AF-A0A1I4UPR1-F1
#
_entry.id   AF-A0A1I4UPR1-F1
#
_cell.length_a   1.000
_cell.length_b   1.000
_cell.length_c   1.000
_cell.angle_alpha   90.00
_cell.angle_beta   90.00
_cell.angle_gamma   90.00
#
_symmetry.space_group_name_H-M   'P 1'
#
loop_
_entity.id
_entity.type
_entity.pdbx_description
1 polymer ?
#
loop_
_entity_poly.entity_id
_entity_poly.type
_entity_poly.pdbx_seq_one_letter_code
_entity_poly.pdbx_strand_id
1 'polypeptide(L)'
;MLIAVILFTHFVIMGSVSNLYSIQNYDGNEHTVSVEILNSNHRTIMADTYTVGPHEGSSPRERPFLYKLPFTEEKFTFNITVDNNTTESQTLKVPHYYDAFVTIYIFYPEDENTIPILVECVVQE
;
A
#
# COMPACT_ATOMS: atom_id res chain seq x y z
N MET A 1 20.66 31.17 -1.96
CA MET A 1 19.69 30.46 -2.84
C MET A 1 20.11 29.01 -3.08
N LEU A 2 21.33 28.72 -3.52
CA LEU A 2 21.81 27.35 -3.78
C LEU A 2 21.76 26.42 -2.55
N ILE A 3 22.15 26.91 -1.36
CA ILE A 3 22.12 26.12 -0.11
C ILE A 3 20.70 25.75 0.29
N ALA A 4 19.72 26.66 0.13
CA ALA A 4 18.33 26.37 0.42
C ALA A 4 17.74 25.32 -0.54
N VAL A 5 18.13 25.37 -1.81
CA VAL A 5 17.76 24.34 -2.79
C VAL A 5 18.39 23.00 -2.44
N ILE A 6 19.67 22.96 -2.05
CA ILE A 6 20.36 21.73 -1.64
C ILE A 6 19.68 21.12 -0.40
N LEU A 7 19.41 21.93 0.64
CA LEU A 7 18.74 21.46 1.86
C LEU A 7 17.30 20.99 1.58
N PHE A 8 16.56 21.69 0.71
CA PHE A 8 15.23 21.27 0.28
C PHE A 8 15.26 19.98 -0.53
N THR A 9 16.21 19.82 -1.46
CA THR A 9 16.40 18.57 -2.20
C THR A 9 16.83 17.44 -1.27
N HIS A 10 17.65 17.69 -0.26
CA HIS A 10 18.04 16.69 0.73
C HIS A 10 16.83 16.25 1.55
N PHE A 11 15.96 17.18 1.95
CA PHE A 11 14.70 16.86 2.63
C PHE A 11 13.73 16.06 1.74
N VAL A 12 13.67 16.33 0.44
CA VAL A 12 12.82 15.59 -0.52
C VAL A 12 13.41 14.22 -0.89
N ILE A 13 14.74 14.07 -0.86
CA ILE A 13 15.44 12.81 -1.23
C ILE A 13 15.66 11.91 0.01
N MET A 14 15.91 12.48 1.19
CA MET A 14 16.13 11.75 2.44
C MET A 14 14.89 11.72 3.35
N GLY A 15 13.85 12.48 3.04
CA GLY A 15 12.51 12.21 3.59
C GLY A 15 12.17 10.78 3.20
N SER A 16 11.94 9.94 4.21
CA SER A 16 11.74 8.50 4.14
C SER A 16 11.14 8.08 2.80
N VAL A 17 11.74 7.05 2.21
CA VAL A 17 11.21 6.36 1.04
C VAL A 17 9.93 5.65 1.48
N SER A 18 8.88 6.44 1.73
CA SER A 18 7.70 6.00 2.46
C SER A 18 7.04 4.91 1.64
N ASN A 19 6.98 3.73 2.26
CA ASN A 19 6.25 2.62 1.71
C ASN A 19 4.79 3.05 1.54
N LEU A 20 4.19 2.66 0.43
CA LEU A 20 2.77 2.86 0.19
C LEU A 20 1.98 1.70 0.77
N TYR A 21 2.44 0.46 0.53
CA TYR A 21 1.80 -0.71 1.08
C TYR A 21 2.73 -1.91 1.22
N SER A 22 2.27 -2.92 1.95
CA SER A 22 2.79 -4.29 1.95
C SER A 22 1.64 -5.29 2.05
N ILE A 23 1.94 -6.56 1.80
CA ILE A 23 0.98 -7.66 1.88
C ILE A 23 1.47 -8.63 2.94
N GLN A 24 0.56 -9.11 3.78
CA GLN A 24 0.80 -10.15 4.78
C GLN A 24 -0.22 -11.26 4.57
N ASN A 25 0.26 -12.47 4.33
CA ASN A 25 -0.57 -13.65 4.33
C ASN A 25 -0.49 -14.32 5.71
N TYR A 26 -1.62 -14.46 6.38
CA TYR A 26 -1.74 -15.16 7.66
C TYR A 26 -2.35 -16.55 7.54
N ASP A 27 -2.83 -16.96 6.37
CA ASP A 27 -3.33 -18.30 6.16
C ASP A 27 -2.24 -19.30 5.79
N GLY A 28 -2.65 -20.57 5.70
CA GLY A 28 -1.78 -21.72 5.44
C GLY A 28 -1.57 -22.03 3.95
N ASN A 29 -2.08 -21.22 3.02
CA ASN A 29 -2.00 -21.45 1.59
C ASN A 29 -1.16 -20.39 0.89
N GLU A 30 -0.67 -20.70 -0.32
CA GLU A 30 -0.05 -19.69 -1.17
C GLU A 30 -1.15 -18.94 -1.94
N HIS A 31 -0.99 -17.62 -2.06
CA HIS A 31 -1.95 -16.76 -2.74
C HIS A 31 -1.29 -15.91 -3.82
N THR A 32 -1.99 -15.75 -4.95
CA THR A 32 -1.65 -14.76 -5.98
C THR A 32 -2.48 -13.51 -5.73
N VAL A 33 -1.81 -12.40 -5.44
CA VAL A 33 -2.44 -11.15 -5.00
C VAL A 33 -2.15 -10.06 -6.02
N SER A 34 -3.19 -9.55 -6.67
CA SER A 34 -3.10 -8.37 -7.54
C SER A 34 -3.57 -7.14 -6.77
N VAL A 35 -2.76 -6.09 -6.80
CA VAL A 35 -3.04 -4.81 -6.13
C VAL A 35 -3.01 -3.72 -7.19
N GLU A 36 -4.16 -3.09 -7.43
CA GLU A 36 -4.28 -1.88 -8.22
C GLU A 36 -4.55 -0.71 -7.29
N ILE A 37 -3.81 0.39 -7.45
CA ILE A 37 -3.96 1.60 -6.65
C ILE A 37 -4.38 2.73 -7.56
N LEU A 38 -5.46 3.40 -7.17
CA LEU A 38 -6.00 4.56 -7.85
C LEU A 38 -5.78 5.80 -6.98
N ASN A 39 -5.51 6.92 -7.64
CA ASN A 39 -5.53 8.23 -7.02
C ASN A 39 -6.97 8.75 -6.85
N SER A 40 -7.15 9.93 -6.26
CA SER A 40 -8.47 10.52 -6.00
C SER A 40 -9.28 10.83 -7.26
N ASN A 41 -8.60 10.93 -8.42
CA ASN A 41 -9.22 11.08 -9.73
C ASN A 41 -9.55 9.74 -10.39
N HIS A 42 -9.51 8.63 -9.63
CA HIS A 42 -9.77 7.28 -10.12
C HIS A 42 -8.85 6.88 -11.28
N ARG A 43 -7.62 7.39 -11.29
CA ARG A 43 -6.59 6.97 -12.25
C ARG A 43 -5.66 5.98 -11.57
N THR A 44 -5.41 4.86 -12.25
CA THR A 44 -4.42 3.88 -11.81
C THR A 44 -3.03 4.52 -11.77
N ILE A 45 -2.39 4.45 -10.62
CA ILE A 45 -1.03 4.95 -10.39
C ILE A 45 -0.04 3.81 -10.14
N MET A 46 -0.55 2.63 -9.82
CA MET A 46 0.21 1.42 -9.60
C MET A 46 -0.67 0.20 -9.83
N ALA A 47 -0.10 -0.83 -10.45
CA ALA A 47 -0.73 -2.14 -10.60
C ALA A 47 0.38 -3.19 -10.54
N ASP A 48 0.35 -4.03 -9.52
CA ASP A 48 1.35 -5.06 -9.28
C ASP A 48 0.67 -6.39 -8.93
N THR A 49 1.34 -7.49 -9.22
CA THR A 49 0.92 -8.84 -8.85
C THR A 49 2.03 -9.53 -8.08
N TYR A 50 1.65 -10.19 -6.99
CA TYR A 50 2.55 -10.87 -6.06
C TYR A 50 2.12 -12.31 -5.88
N THR A 51 3.09 -13.20 -5.66
CA THR A 51 2.85 -14.53 -5.09
C THR A 51 3.36 -14.47 -3.65
N VAL A 52 2.50 -14.78 -2.68
CA VAL A 52 2.81 -14.71 -1.25
C VAL A 52 2.56 -16.08 -0.64
N GLY A 53 3.59 -16.67 -0.05
CA GLY A 53 3.52 -17.99 0.57
C GLY A 53 2.71 -18.01 1.87
N PRO A 54 2.46 -19.22 2.43
CA PRO A 54 1.79 -19.38 3.71
C PRO A 54 2.53 -18.66 4.84
N HIS A 55 1.82 -17.86 5.63
CA HIS A 55 2.40 -17.09 6.75
C HIS A 55 3.57 -16.15 6.38
N GLU A 56 3.67 -15.75 5.11
CA GLU A 56 4.71 -14.86 4.59
C GLU A 56 4.15 -13.48 4.22
N GLY A 57 5.04 -12.52 4.01
CA GLY A 57 4.70 -11.18 3.55
C GLY A 57 5.49 -10.77 2.31
N SER A 58 4.94 -9.84 1.54
CA SER A 58 5.68 -9.19 0.46
C SER A 58 6.64 -8.14 1.00
N SER A 59 7.69 -7.85 0.23
CA SER A 59 8.50 -6.66 0.49
C SER A 59 7.63 -5.40 0.36
N PRO A 60 7.77 -4.42 1.26
CA PRO A 60 7.04 -3.17 1.15
C PRO A 60 7.26 -2.50 -0.21
N ARG A 61 6.18 -1.98 -0.78
CA ARG A 61 6.19 -1.28 -2.06
C ARG A 61 6.20 0.22 -1.82
N GLU A 62 7.20 0.90 -2.36
CA GLU A 62 7.35 2.35 -2.24
C GLU A 62 6.26 3.14 -2.95
N ARG A 63 5.96 4.35 -2.45
CA ARG A 63 5.15 5.34 -3.17
C ARG A 63 5.78 5.68 -4.54
N PRO A 64 4.98 5.84 -5.61
CA PRO A 64 5.50 6.36 -6.87
C PRO A 64 6.07 7.77 -6.66
N PHE A 65 7.08 8.16 -7.44
CA PHE A 65 7.84 9.40 -7.23
C PHE A 65 6.98 10.66 -7.05
N LEU A 66 5.95 10.85 -7.88
CA LEU A 66 5.05 12.00 -7.77
C LEU A 66 4.31 12.03 -6.42
N TYR A 67 4.01 10.87 -5.86
CA TYR A 67 3.28 10.69 -4.60
C TYR A 67 4.21 10.63 -3.36
N LYS A 68 5.52 10.84 -3.56
CA LYS A 68 6.49 11.12 -2.48
C LYS A 68 6.50 12.60 -2.09
N LEU A 69 5.74 13.47 -2.78
CA LEU A 69 5.68 14.89 -2.44
C LEU A 69 4.50 15.17 -1.49
N PRO A 70 4.69 15.99 -0.45
CA PRO A 70 3.66 16.29 0.56
C PRO A 70 2.47 17.11 0.02
N PHE A 71 2.51 17.49 -1.26
CA PHE A 71 1.44 18.22 -1.95
C PHE A 71 0.46 17.30 -2.68
N THR A 72 0.71 15.99 -2.68
CA THR A 72 -0.10 15.02 -3.41
C THR A 72 -1.16 14.37 -2.55
N GLU A 73 -2.18 13.85 -3.23
CA GLU A 73 -3.43 13.40 -2.65
C GLU A 73 -3.21 12.40 -1.52
N GLU A 74 -3.87 12.65 -0.39
CA GLU A 74 -3.77 11.78 0.79
C GLU A 74 -4.69 10.57 0.67
N LYS A 75 -5.57 10.48 -0.33
CA LYS A 75 -6.54 9.38 -0.47
C LYS A 75 -6.19 8.50 -1.67
N PHE A 76 -6.10 7.21 -1.40
CA PHE A 76 -5.86 6.17 -2.39
C PHE A 76 -6.96 5.12 -2.31
N THR A 77 -7.38 4.63 -3.47
CA THR A 77 -8.26 3.45 -3.54
C THR A 77 -7.40 2.25 -3.87
N PHE A 78 -7.41 1.25 -2.99
CA PHE A 78 -6.77 -0.03 -3.19
C PHE A 78 -7.82 -1.01 -3.68
N ASN A 79 -7.63 -1.52 -4.90
CA ASN A 79 -8.36 -2.64 -5.46
C ASN A 79 -7.48 -3.87 -5.31
N ILE A 80 -7.89 -4.81 -4.48
CA ILE A 80 -7.16 -6.04 -4.20
C ILE A 80 -7.94 -7.20 -4.83
N THR A 81 -7.24 -8.10 -5.49
CA THR A 81 -7.78 -9.34 -6.01
C THR A 81 -6.89 -10.50 -5.58
N VAL A 82 -7.45 -11.47 -4.87
CA VAL A 82 -6.76 -12.71 -4.45
C VAL A 82 -7.26 -13.87 -5.31
N ASP A 83 -6.32 -14.61 -5.89
CA ASP A 83 -6.54 -15.78 -6.75
C ASP A 83 -7.56 -15.56 -7.87
N ASN A 84 -7.63 -14.34 -8.41
CA ASN A 84 -8.55 -13.91 -9.45
C ASN A 84 -10.06 -14.03 -9.11
N ASN A 85 -10.41 -14.31 -7.85
CA ASN A 85 -11.77 -14.61 -7.45
C ASN A 85 -12.27 -13.68 -6.33
N THR A 86 -11.47 -13.48 -5.29
CA THR A 86 -11.86 -12.67 -4.14
C THR A 86 -11.38 -11.25 -4.34
N THR A 87 -12.30 -10.30 -4.41
CA THR A 87 -11.98 -8.89 -4.64
C THR A 87 -12.41 -8.03 -3.47
N GLU A 88 -11.56 -7.10 -3.06
CA GLU A 88 -11.88 -6.07 -2.08
C GLU A 88 -11.43 -4.70 -2.60
N SER A 89 -12.22 -3.66 -2.35
CA SER A 89 -11.88 -2.29 -2.74
C SER A 89 -12.06 -1.36 -1.56
N GLN A 90 -10.96 -0.72 -1.15
CA GLN A 90 -10.98 0.17 0.00
C GLN A 90 -10.29 1.50 -0.31
N THR A 91 -10.98 2.59 0.00
CA THR A 91 -10.41 3.94 -0.10
C THR A 91 -9.91 4.39 1.25
N LEU A 92 -8.60 4.59 1.35
CA LEU A 92 -7.92 4.98 2.59
C LEU A 92 -7.24 6.32 2.44
N LYS A 93 -7.21 7.07 3.53
CA LYS A 93 -6.32 8.20 3.67
C LYS A 93 -4.96 7.68 4.17
N VAL A 94 -3.89 7.84 3.38
CA VAL A 94 -2.53 7.39 3.72
C VAL A 94 -1.63 8.62 3.88
N PRO A 95 -1.43 9.12 5.12
CA PRO A 95 -0.61 10.28 5.38
C PRO A 95 0.80 10.14 4.81
N HIS A 96 1.41 11.26 4.43
CA HIS A 96 2.80 11.27 3.98
C HIS A 96 3.81 11.33 5.15
N TYR A 97 3.33 11.69 6.34
CA TYR A 97 4.12 11.84 7.56
C TYR A 97 3.96 10.60 8.46
N TYR A 98 4.89 10.40 9.40
CA TYR A 98 4.86 9.31 10.41
C TYR A 98 5.01 7.89 9.84
N ASP A 99 5.75 7.75 8.73
CA ASP A 99 6.00 6.46 8.07
C ASP A 99 4.72 5.61 7.87
N ALA A 100 3.59 6.28 7.61
CA ALA A 100 2.32 5.63 7.45
C ALA A 100 2.24 4.89 6.10
N PHE A 101 1.85 3.62 6.15
CA PHE A 101 1.68 2.76 4.97
C PHE A 101 0.52 1.79 5.17
N VAL A 102 0.03 1.20 4.07
CA VAL A 102 -1.10 0.28 4.09
C VAL A 102 -0.61 -1.16 4.22
N THR A 103 -1.20 -1.93 5.13
CA THR A 103 -1.01 -3.38 5.16
C THR A 103 -2.26 -4.06 4.65
N ILE A 104 -2.09 -4.94 3.67
CA ILE A 104 -3.13 -5.82 3.14
C ILE A 104 -2.93 -7.18 3.81
N TYR A 105 -3.88 -7.57 4.65
CA TYR A 105 -3.90 -8.85 5.33
C TYR A 105 -4.79 -9.83 4.59
N ILE A 106 -4.28 -11.02 4.36
CA ILE A 106 -5.02 -12.17 3.82
C ILE A 106 -5.11 -13.19 4.95
N PHE A 107 -6.32 -13.69 5.22
CA PHE A 107 -6.54 -14.60 6.33
C PHE A 107 -7.64 -15.60 6.00
N TYR A 108 -7.63 -16.73 6.71
CA TYR A 108 -8.71 -17.69 6.61
C TYR A 108 -9.95 -17.15 7.34
N PRO A 109 -11.11 -17.00 6.67
CA PRO A 109 -12.28 -16.43 7.29
C PRO A 109 -12.90 -17.42 8.28
N GLU A 110 -13.28 -16.94 9.47
CA GLU A 110 -13.90 -17.80 10.50
C GLU A 110 -15.35 -18.18 10.15
N ASP A 111 -16.01 -17.39 9.28
CA ASP A 111 -17.36 -17.63 8.78
C ASP A 111 -17.45 -17.41 7.25
N GLU A 112 -18.51 -17.94 6.64
CA GLU A 112 -18.72 -17.86 5.18
C GLU A 112 -19.06 -16.44 4.69
N ASN A 113 -19.35 -15.50 5.60
CA ASN A 113 -19.77 -14.14 5.25
C ASN A 113 -18.62 -13.13 5.29
N THR A 114 -17.47 -13.51 5.83
CA THR A 114 -16.30 -12.64 5.98
C THR A 114 -15.46 -12.67 4.71
N ILE A 115 -15.20 -11.48 4.17
CA ILE A 115 -14.25 -11.31 3.07
C ILE A 115 -12.84 -11.51 3.67
N PRO A 116 -12.02 -12.45 3.15
CA PRO A 116 -10.73 -12.82 3.73
C PRO A 116 -9.60 -11.81 3.44
N ILE A 117 -9.96 -10.54 3.22
CA ILE A 117 -9.04 -9.46 2.91
C ILE A 117 -9.34 -8.31 3.85
N LEU A 118 -8.35 -7.88 4.63
CA LEU A 118 -8.42 -6.70 5.48
C LEU A 118 -7.35 -5.71 5.03
N VAL A 119 -7.75 -4.45 4.88
CA VAL A 119 -6.86 -3.39 4.43
C VAL A 119 -6.84 -2.31 5.50
N GLU A 120 -5.65 -2.00 6.02
CA GLU A 120 -5.48 -1.06 7.12
C GLU A 120 -4.32 -0.11 6.85
N CYS A 121 -4.49 1.17 7.21
CA CYS A 121 -3.38 2.11 7.25
C CYS A 121 -2.72 2.04 8.64
N VAL A 122 -1.45 1.63 8.68
CA VAL A 122 -0.63 1.57 9.89
C VAL A 122 0.25 2.80 9.95
N VAL A 123 0.42 3.37 11.15
CA VAL A 123 1.35 4.47 11.42
C VAL A 123 2.43 3.92 12.35
N GLN A 124 3.70 4.00 11.95
CA GLN A 124 4.81 3.61 12.83
C GLN A 124 5.19 4.82 13.70
N GLU A 125 5.07 4.68 15.01
CA GLU A 125 5.46 5.70 16.00
C GLU A 125 6.98 5.79 16.21
#